data_AF-A0A8C0X1G0-F1
#
_entry.id   AF-A0A8C0X1G0-F1
#
_cell.length_a   1.000
_cell.length_b   1.000
_cell.length_c   1.000
_cell.angle_alpha   90.00
_cell.angle_beta   90.00
_cell.angle_gamma   90.00
#
_symmetry.space_group_name_H-M   'P 1'
#
loop_
_entity.id
_entity.type
_entity.pdbx_description
1 polymer ?
#
loop_
_entity_poly.entity_id
_entity_poly.type
_entity_poly.pdbx_seq_one_letter_code
_entity_poly.pdbx_strand_id
1 'polypeptide(L)'
;MCTNVILQNSSDKSPNLLNFFFSPKVVKPLGIKLSRNIHLWDPENSLLQNLKDVLEIDFPSRTILEKSDFTMDCGICYAYQFDGAIPDQVCNNSQCGQPFHQICLYEWLRGLLTTRQSFNIIFGECPYCSKPITLKMSGRKP
;
A
#
# COMPACT_ATOMS: atom_id res chain seq x y z
N MET A 1 -13.93 -8.60 1.27
CA MET A 1 -12.49 -8.39 1.02
C MET A 1 -12.36 -7.31 -0.04
N CYS A 2 -12.29 -6.05 0.40
CA CYS A 2 -12.22 -4.91 -0.53
C CYS A 2 -10.74 -4.68 -0.89
N THR A 3 -10.36 -5.10 -2.08
CA THR A 3 -9.04 -4.84 -2.66
C THR A 3 -9.03 -3.40 -3.17
N ASN A 4 -8.78 -2.43 -2.29
CA ASN A 4 -8.60 -1.04 -2.73
C ASN A 4 -7.31 -0.97 -3.52
N VAL A 5 -7.34 -0.38 -4.72
CA VAL A 5 -6.12 -0.05 -5.48
C VAL A 5 -5.88 1.45 -5.29
N ILE A 6 -4.81 1.83 -4.59
CA ILE A 6 -4.39 3.23 -4.51
C ILE A 6 -3.70 3.56 -5.83
N LEU A 7 -4.36 4.37 -6.65
CA LEU A 7 -3.84 4.90 -7.90
C LEU A 7 -3.48 6.36 -7.62
N GLN A 8 -2.20 6.73 -7.78
CA GLN A 8 -1.90 8.13 -7.96
C GLN A 8 -2.39 8.53 -9.35
N ASN A 9 -3.32 9.47 -9.38
CA ASN A 9 -3.88 10.01 -10.62
C ASN A 9 -2.80 10.86 -11.28
N SER A 10 -1.97 10.24 -12.15
CA SER A 10 -1.13 10.99 -13.07
C SER A 10 -2.03 11.63 -14.12
N SER A 11 -1.85 12.92 -14.37
CA SER A 11 -2.55 13.66 -15.45
C SER A 11 -2.33 13.05 -16.84
N ASP A 12 -1.40 12.10 -16.95
CA ASP A 12 -1.08 11.32 -18.12
C ASP A 12 -1.75 9.94 -18.04
N LYS A 13 -2.63 9.62 -19.00
CA LYS A 13 -3.35 8.34 -19.12
C LYS A 13 -2.43 7.21 -19.65
N SER A 14 -1.16 7.23 -19.27
CA SER A 14 -0.18 6.24 -19.72
C SER A 14 -0.15 5.07 -18.73
N PRO A 15 -0.35 3.82 -19.21
CA PRO A 15 -0.36 2.65 -18.33
C PRO A 15 1.03 2.32 -17.74
N ASN A 16 2.10 2.88 -18.30
CA ASN A 16 3.48 2.67 -17.86
C ASN A 16 3.82 3.34 -16.51
N LEU A 17 2.92 4.17 -15.97
CA LEU A 17 3.11 4.89 -14.70
C LEU A 17 2.32 4.31 -13.52
N LEU A 18 1.64 3.18 -13.71
CA LEU A 18 0.83 2.55 -12.66
C LEU A 18 1.72 1.85 -11.61
N ASN A 19 1.92 2.52 -10.48
CA ASN A 19 2.59 1.94 -9.30
C ASN A 19 1.56 1.34 -8.33
N PHE A 20 1.63 0.03 -8.09
CA PHE A 20 0.81 -0.66 -7.10
C PHE A 20 1.50 -0.68 -5.73
N PHE A 21 0.88 -0.09 -4.71
CA PHE A 21 1.45 0.05 -3.36
C PHE A 21 0.99 -1.03 -2.35
N PHE A 22 0.75 -2.26 -2.81
CA PHE A 22 0.20 -3.33 -1.96
C PHE A 22 1.22 -4.42 -1.64
N SER A 23 0.82 -5.35 -0.77
CA SER A 23 1.59 -6.56 -0.50
C SER A 23 1.97 -7.26 -1.83
N PRO A 24 3.20 -7.81 -1.96
CA PRO A 24 3.64 -8.50 -3.18
C PRO A 24 2.69 -9.61 -3.65
N LYS A 25 1.92 -10.22 -2.74
CA LYS A 25 0.90 -11.23 -3.07
C LYS A 25 -0.29 -10.65 -3.83
N VAL A 26 -0.64 -9.39 -3.58
CA VAL A 26 -1.72 -8.67 -4.27
C VAL A 26 -1.21 -8.04 -5.56
N VAL A 27 0.03 -7.52 -5.54
CA VAL A 27 0.63 -6.83 -6.70
C VAL A 27 1.00 -7.81 -7.83
N LYS A 28 1.51 -9.01 -7.51
CA LYS A 28 1.96 -9.96 -8.54
C LYS A 28 0.83 -10.38 -9.50
N PRO A 29 -0.36 -10.81 -9.03
CA PRO A 29 -1.47 -11.11 -9.93
C PRO A 29 -1.91 -9.91 -10.77
N LEU A 30 -1.97 -8.71 -10.17
CA LEU A 30 -2.35 -7.48 -10.86
C LEU A 30 -1.35 -7.12 -11.97
N GLY A 31 -0.05 -7.26 -11.70
CA GLY A 31 1.00 -7.04 -12.70
C GLY A 31 0.92 -8.01 -13.87
N ILE A 32 0.59 -9.29 -13.62
CA ILE A 32 0.38 -10.28 -14.70
C ILE A 32 -0.82 -9.91 -15.56
N LYS A 33 -1.96 -9.55 -14.94
CA LYS A 33 -3.15 -9.11 -15.68
C LYS A 33 -2.90 -7.86 -16.50
N LEU A 34 -2.25 -6.86 -15.89
CA LEU A 34 -1.83 -5.63 -16.57
C LEU A 34 -1.02 -5.92 -17.83
N SER A 35 0.04 -6.73 -17.71
CA SER A 35 0.88 -7.08 -18.86
C SER A 35 0.14 -7.87 -19.93
N ARG A 36 -0.77 -8.77 -19.54
CA ARG A 36 -1.55 -9.59 -20.47
C ARG A 36 -2.58 -8.77 -21.25
N ASN A 37 -3.26 -7.86 -20.57
CA ASN A 37 -4.43 -7.17 -21.08
C ASN A 37 -4.13 -5.72 -21.49
N ILE A 38 -2.87 -5.30 -21.47
CA ILE A 38 -2.44 -3.92 -21.81
C ILE A 38 -2.99 -3.42 -23.16
N HIS A 39 -3.22 -4.34 -24.10
CA HIS A 39 -3.77 -4.06 -25.42
C HIS A 39 -5.24 -3.59 -25.39
N LEU A 40 -5.96 -3.82 -24.28
CA LEU A 40 -7.32 -3.31 -24.05
C LEU A 40 -7.33 -1.85 -23.59
N TRP A 41 -6.16 -1.25 -23.34
CA TRP A 41 -6.06 0.14 -22.94
C TRP A 41 -6.42 1.08 -24.09
N ASP A 42 -7.45 1.88 -23.89
CA ASP A 42 -7.92 2.86 -24.88
C ASP A 42 -7.78 4.30 -24.33
N PRO A 43 -7.01 5.19 -24.98
CA PRO A 43 -6.89 6.59 -24.58
C PRO A 43 -8.23 7.34 -24.51
N GLU A 44 -9.23 6.92 -25.30
CA GLU A 44 -10.56 7.53 -25.33
C GLU A 44 -11.40 7.13 -24.11
N ASN A 45 -11.08 5.99 -23.49
CA ASN A 45 -11.76 5.53 -22.29
C ASN A 45 -11.35 6.32 -21.04
N SER A 46 -12.22 6.28 -20.04
CA SER A 46 -11.89 6.77 -18.70
C SER A 46 -10.83 5.88 -18.05
N LEU A 47 -10.00 6.45 -17.18
CA LEU A 47 -9.00 5.69 -16.42
C LEU A 47 -9.64 4.52 -15.66
N LEU A 48 -10.79 4.75 -15.03
CA LEU A 48 -11.52 3.71 -14.30
C LEU A 48 -11.94 2.56 -15.23
N GLN A 49 -12.44 2.87 -16.43
CA GLN A 49 -12.86 1.86 -17.39
C GLN A 49 -11.65 1.05 -17.88
N ASN A 50 -10.57 1.71 -18.27
CA ASN A 50 -9.33 1.02 -18.66
C ASN A 50 -8.80 0.11 -17.55
N LEU A 51 -8.85 0.54 -16.29
CA LEU A 51 -8.40 -0.29 -15.17
C LEU A 51 -9.33 -1.48 -14.92
N LYS A 52 -10.65 -1.33 -15.10
CA LYS A 52 -11.59 -2.45 -15.03
C LYS A 52 -11.30 -3.49 -16.10
N ASP A 53 -11.10 -3.05 -17.33
CA ASP A 53 -10.92 -3.93 -18.48
C ASP A 53 -9.56 -4.63 -18.43
N VAL A 54 -8.50 -3.88 -18.12
CA VAL A 54 -7.14 -4.40 -18.08
C VAL A 54 -6.90 -5.27 -16.84
N LEU A 55 -7.41 -4.89 -15.67
CA LEU A 55 -7.23 -5.68 -14.45
C LEU A 55 -8.31 -6.75 -14.26
N GLU A 56 -9.36 -6.75 -15.10
CA GLU A 56 -10.54 -7.62 -14.98
C GLU A 56 -11.08 -7.63 -13.54
N ILE A 57 -11.31 -6.44 -12.99
CA ILE A 57 -11.79 -6.24 -11.62
C ILE A 57 -12.95 -5.26 -11.63
N ASP A 58 -14.02 -5.65 -10.94
CA ASP A 58 -15.08 -4.72 -10.57
C ASP A 58 -14.67 -3.91 -9.34
N PHE A 59 -14.61 -2.59 -9.52
CA PHE A 59 -14.42 -1.67 -8.41
C PHE A 59 -15.74 -1.50 -7.66
N PRO A 60 -15.75 -1.59 -6.32
CA PRO A 60 -16.95 -1.38 -5.52
C PRO A 60 -17.51 0.03 -5.76
N SER A 61 -18.84 0.14 -5.85
CA SER A 61 -19.50 1.43 -5.98
C SER A 61 -19.37 2.21 -4.66
N ARG A 62 -19.21 3.54 -4.78
CA ARG A 62 -18.96 4.44 -3.63
C ARG A 62 -20.06 4.40 -2.56
N THR A 63 -21.24 3.89 -2.91
CA THR A 63 -22.47 3.91 -2.10
C THR A 63 -22.49 2.89 -0.95
N ILE A 64 -21.60 1.89 -0.93
CA ILE A 64 -21.64 0.78 0.05
C ILE A 64 -20.63 0.98 1.20
N LEU A 65 -19.90 2.10 1.24
CA LEU A 65 -18.74 2.23 2.11
C LEU A 65 -19.02 3.10 3.32
N GLU A 66 -19.26 2.45 4.46
CA GLU A 66 -19.21 3.12 5.75
C GLU A 66 -17.75 3.50 6.06
N LYS A 67 -17.54 4.69 6.61
CA LYS A 67 -16.21 5.27 6.88
C LYS A 67 -15.36 4.38 7.82
N SER A 68 -16.03 3.54 8.61
CA SER A 68 -15.45 2.54 9.51
C SER A 68 -14.83 1.33 8.81
N ASP A 69 -15.25 1.02 7.57
CA ASP A 69 -14.72 -0.12 6.81
C ASP A 69 -13.32 0.15 6.22
N PHE A 70 -12.81 1.38 6.41
CA PHE A 70 -11.59 1.89 5.80
C PHE A 70 -10.58 2.46 6.79
N THR A 71 -10.57 2.06 8.06
CA THR A 71 -9.54 2.55 9.00
C THR A 71 -8.17 1.94 8.64
N MET A 72 -7.58 2.48 7.57
CA MET A 72 -6.18 2.39 7.16
C MET A 72 -5.37 3.37 8.01
N ASP A 73 -5.77 3.60 9.26
CA ASP A 73 -5.05 4.46 10.18
C ASP A 73 -3.79 3.74 10.64
N CYS A 74 -2.75 4.51 10.94
CA CYS A 74 -1.53 3.92 11.48
C CYS A 74 -1.85 3.20 12.79
N GLY A 75 -1.40 1.95 12.93
CA GLY A 75 -1.58 1.17 14.15
C GLY A 75 -0.84 1.68 15.39
N ILE A 76 -0.13 2.81 15.31
CA ILE A 76 0.59 3.41 16.44
C ILE A 76 -0.01 4.75 16.82
N CYS A 77 -0.21 5.67 15.86
CA CYS A 77 -0.74 7.00 16.15
C CYS A 77 -2.23 7.17 15.90
N TYR A 78 -2.90 6.14 15.36
CA TYR A 78 -4.33 6.14 15.02
C TYR A 78 -4.77 7.30 14.11
N ALA A 79 -3.85 7.82 13.32
CA ALA A 79 -4.12 8.83 12.30
C ALA A 79 -3.84 8.26 10.90
N TYR A 80 -4.67 8.65 9.94
CA TYR A 80 -4.41 8.37 8.53
C TYR A 80 -3.29 9.26 7.97
N GLN A 81 -3.29 10.55 8.33
CA GLN A 81 -2.25 11.49 7.89
C GLN A 81 -1.45 11.98 9.09
N PHE A 82 -0.12 11.90 8.97
CA PHE A 82 0.81 12.47 9.93
C PHE A 82 2.00 13.05 9.16
N ASP A 83 2.21 14.37 9.26
CA ASP A 83 3.29 15.08 8.56
C ASP A 83 3.37 14.77 7.05
N GLY A 84 2.22 14.87 6.38
CA GLY A 84 2.07 14.53 4.95
C GLY A 84 2.28 13.04 4.61
N ALA A 85 2.55 12.18 5.59
CA ALA A 85 2.66 10.74 5.42
C ALA A 85 1.31 10.04 5.52
N ILE A 86 1.16 8.97 4.75
CA ILE A 86 0.14 7.94 4.95
C ILE A 86 0.79 6.66 5.48
N PRO A 87 0.06 5.74 6.14
CA PRO A 87 0.63 4.53 6.70
C PRO A 87 0.82 3.47 5.60
N ASP A 88 1.92 3.61 4.87
CA ASP A 88 2.30 2.76 3.74
C ASP A 88 3.17 1.55 4.13
N GLN A 89 3.64 1.47 5.38
CA GLN A 89 4.39 0.34 5.90
C GLN A 89 3.43 -0.71 6.46
N VAL A 90 3.16 -1.74 5.67
CA VAL A 90 2.20 -2.80 6.02
C VAL A 90 2.91 -4.03 6.57
N CYS A 91 2.41 -4.61 7.66
CA CYS A 91 2.91 -5.87 8.18
C CYS A 91 2.85 -6.99 7.12
N ASN A 92 3.97 -7.72 6.93
CA ASN A 92 4.09 -8.79 5.93
C ASN A 92 3.25 -10.04 6.28
N ASN A 93 2.84 -10.20 7.53
CA ASN A 93 2.01 -11.33 7.95
C ASN A 93 0.58 -11.17 7.41
N SER A 94 0.12 -12.14 6.61
CA SER A 94 -1.19 -12.10 5.95
C SER A 94 -2.37 -12.15 6.92
N GLN A 95 -2.17 -12.64 8.15
CA GLN A 95 -3.19 -12.63 9.19
C GLN A 95 -3.20 -11.32 10.01
N CYS A 96 -2.28 -10.38 9.72
CA CYS A 96 -2.17 -9.11 10.43
C CYS A 96 -2.42 -7.93 9.48
N GLY A 97 -1.53 -7.70 8.52
CA GLY A 97 -1.72 -6.62 7.54
C GLY A 97 -1.83 -5.21 8.13
N GLN A 98 -1.42 -4.99 9.39
CA GLN A 98 -1.57 -3.69 10.04
C GLN A 98 -0.69 -2.64 9.35
N PRO A 99 -1.25 -1.47 8.97
CA PRO A 99 -0.50 -0.39 8.35
C PRO A 99 0.13 0.55 9.39
N PHE A 100 1.31 1.10 9.08
CA PHE A 100 2.02 2.05 9.91
C PHE A 100 2.65 3.16 9.07
N HIS A 101 2.75 4.37 9.62
CA HIS A 101 3.65 5.38 9.04
C HIS A 101 5.10 4.92 9.22
N GLN A 102 5.96 5.25 8.24
CA GLN A 102 7.40 4.97 8.31
C GLN A 102 8.03 5.50 9.61
N ILE A 103 7.70 6.73 9.99
CA ILE A 103 8.22 7.40 11.20
C ILE A 103 7.72 6.70 12.46
N CYS A 104 6.41 6.41 12.55
CA CYS A 104 5.85 5.76 13.73
C CYS A 104 6.45 4.37 13.96
N LEU A 105 6.61 3.57 12.90
CA LEU A 105 7.22 2.25 13.01
C LEU A 105 8.72 2.34 13.34
N TYR A 106 9.42 3.35 12.80
CA TYR A 106 10.82 3.61 13.14
C TYR A 106 11.00 3.91 14.63
N GLU A 107 10.24 4.87 15.16
CA GLU A 107 10.28 5.29 16.57
C GLU A 107 9.96 4.13 17.52
N TRP A 108 9.04 3.25 17.11
CA TRP A 108 8.76 2.01 17.85
C TRP A 108 9.94 1.04 17.83
N LEU A 109 10.42 0.66 16.64
CA LEU A 109 11.45 -0.38 16.49
C LEU A 109 12.79 0.04 17.11
N ARG A 110 13.19 1.31 17.01
CA ARG A 110 14.49 1.77 17.54
C ARG A 110 14.61 1.62 19.07
N GLY A 111 13.48 1.50 19.79
CA GLY A 111 13.45 1.28 21.23
C GLY A 111 13.61 -0.18 21.68
N LEU A 112 13.60 -1.14 20.75
CA LEU A 112 13.63 -2.57 21.08
C LEU A 112 15.05 -3.16 20.96
N LEU A 113 15.46 -3.96 21.95
CA LEU A 113 16.76 -4.65 21.95
C LEU A 113 16.88 -5.73 20.85
N THR A 114 15.75 -6.22 20.36
CA THR A 114 15.68 -7.24 19.30
C THR A 114 15.84 -6.65 17.90
N THR A 115 15.79 -5.33 17.77
CA THR A 115 15.88 -4.64 16.49
C THR A 115 17.29 -4.74 15.91
N ARG A 116 17.36 -5.04 14.61
CA ARG A 116 18.61 -5.01 13.84
C ARG A 116 18.49 -4.02 12.70
N GLN A 117 19.58 -3.34 12.39
CA GLN A 117 19.65 -2.39 11.29
C GLN A 117 20.79 -2.77 10.34
N SER A 118 20.51 -2.71 9.04
CA SER A 118 21.51 -2.83 7.98
C SER A 118 21.26 -1.73 6.96
N PHE A 119 22.21 -0.81 6.80
CA PHE A 119 22.05 0.41 6.00
C PHE A 119 20.77 1.19 6.34
N ASN A 120 19.86 1.36 5.37
CA ASN A 120 18.57 2.01 5.51
C ASN A 120 17.41 1.02 5.73
N ILE A 121 17.70 -0.22 6.12
CA ILE A 121 16.71 -1.26 6.38
C ILE A 121 16.76 -1.66 7.86
N ILE A 122 15.62 -1.63 8.53
CA ILE A 122 15.44 -2.03 9.92
C ILE A 122 14.59 -3.29 9.97
N PHE A 123 15.03 -4.25 10.78
CA PHE A 123 14.38 -5.53 11.02
C PHE A 123 13.97 -5.60 12.47
N GLY A 124 12.72 -5.96 12.74
CA GLY A 124 12.22 -6.18 14.09
C GLY A 124 10.92 -6.96 14.09
N GLU A 125 10.10 -6.78 15.12
CA GLU A 125 8.84 -7.48 15.30
C GLU A 125 7.65 -6.52 15.17
N CYS A 126 6.59 -6.97 14.52
CA CYS A 126 5.36 -6.20 14.37
C CYS A 126 4.71 -5.97 15.75
N PRO A 127 4.29 -4.72 16.09
CA PRO A 127 3.65 -4.42 17.38
C PRO A 127 2.36 -5.20 17.66
N TYR A 128 1.72 -5.73 16.61
CA TYR A 128 0.40 -6.38 16.71
C TYR A 128 0.47 -7.91 16.74
N CYS A 129 1.33 -8.52 15.91
CA CYS A 129 1.36 -9.97 15.75
C CYS A 129 2.69 -10.61 16.15
N SER A 130 3.67 -9.80 16.58
CA SER A 130 5.02 -10.23 16.97
C SER A 130 5.76 -11.04 15.89
N LYS A 131 5.30 -10.99 14.63
CA LYS A 131 6.00 -11.60 13.50
C LYS A 131 7.04 -10.63 12.92
N PRO A 132 8.08 -11.15 12.24
CA PRO A 132 9.10 -10.32 11.63
C PRO A 132 8.50 -9.26 10.69
N ILE A 133 8.95 -8.01 10.84
CA ILE A 133 8.63 -6.89 9.97
C ILE A 133 9.91 -6.20 9.50
N THR A 134 9.89 -5.71 8.26
CA THR A 134 11.01 -4.99 7.65
C THR A 134 10.55 -3.58 7.31
N LEU A 135 11.32 -2.59 7.77
CA LEU A 135 11.11 -1.18 7.50
C LEU A 135 12.24 -0.68 6.61
N LYS A 136 11.91 -0.19 5.41
CA LYS A 136 12.87 0.49 4.54
C LYS A 136 12.74 1.99 4.75
N MET A 137 13.77 2.61 5.32
CA MET A 137 13.83 4.06 5.49
C MET A 137 14.04 4.71 4.12
N SER A 138 12.98 5.33 3.62
CA SER A 138 13.04 6.26 2.49
C SER A 138 13.45 7.61 3.07
N GLY A 139 14.59 8.15 2.64
CA GLY A 139 14.99 9.49 3.04
C GLY A 139 13.95 10.49 2.50
N ARG A 140 13.05 10.97 3.36
CA ARG A 140 12.36 12.22 3.05
C ARG A 140 13.41 13.30 3.20
N LYS A 141 13.73 13.99 2.10
CA LYS A 141 14.39 15.28 2.21
C LYS A 141 13.48 16.17 3.08
N PRO A 142 14.05 16.89 4.07
CA PRO A 142 13.32 17.98 4.71
C PRO A 142 12.87 19.01 3.68
#